data_AF-A0A2V8PQ88-F1
#
_entry.id   AF-A0A2V8PQ88-F1
#
_cell.length_a   1.000
_cell.length_b   1.000
_cell.length_c   1.000
_cell.angle_alpha   90.00
_cell.angle_beta   90.00
_cell.angle_gamma   90.00
#
_symmetry.space_group_name_H-M   'P 1'
#
loop_
_entity.id
_entity.type
_entity.pdbx_description
1 polymer ?
#
loop_
_entity_poly.entity_id
_entity_poly.type
_entity_poly.pdbx_seq_one_letter_code
_entity_poly.pdbx_strand_id
1 'polypeptide(L)'
;MKSITQKTTPDLTVNMAREVPRSTRLSERAARAGHWVESLRTSDVNRLWAELHRIVSNHPLVRASRSAGLLIEEGATSAYTDLTQELFVQLLTKSRFQHYLDTEMTDAEIECEIGQIELTNLLTAELRKRHPESYRLARRISTLIQSSANFRRFDSNGNSEEQHRRLADRVYGLSEWPDSKRGRGSHEMEQRAHMIPVRQRDTRMVGCTGDAQIVISNSDLEDLIISVLEAIDSPADVRTLRSLVMSRLPVMDIYLVPLGGDDADSDGPHYDPADQRENPEQSLLRHESEREAAGSVEKFLTNLHANVRGKVKQYNRMLGVLWHCYLSPDTATQLEVAATLGVSDSLVSDYRRRIEEELRALSFKEVEEARQFELALREHVRTLVVIAGEPSAAI
;
A
#
# COMPACT_ATOMS: atom_id res chain seq x y z
N MET A 1 49.61 -54.91 23.66
CA MET A 1 49.64 -55.63 22.37
C MET A 1 48.25 -55.60 21.76
N LYS A 2 48.12 -54.90 20.63
CA LYS A 2 47.13 -55.04 19.54
C LYS A 2 45.64 -55.20 19.91
N SER A 3 44.91 -54.09 19.93
CA SER A 3 43.47 -54.10 19.67
C SER A 3 43.24 -53.54 18.26
N ILE A 4 42.75 -54.42 17.40
CA ILE A 4 42.38 -54.19 16.01
C ILE A 4 41.05 -53.43 16.01
N THR A 5 41.06 -52.18 15.56
CA THR A 5 39.83 -51.43 15.28
C THR A 5 39.43 -51.69 13.84
N GLN A 6 38.33 -52.41 13.66
CA GLN A 6 37.69 -52.65 12.38
C GLN A 6 37.26 -51.32 11.74
N LYS A 7 37.60 -51.18 10.46
CA LYS A 7 37.24 -50.07 9.60
C LYS A 7 35.87 -50.40 8.99
N THR A 8 34.79 -49.82 9.52
CA THR A 8 33.44 -49.96 8.96
C THR A 8 33.17 -48.76 8.05
N THR A 9 33.27 -48.99 6.75
CA THR A 9 32.77 -48.10 5.69
C THR A 9 31.23 -48.09 5.72
N PRO A 10 30.55 -46.94 5.76
CA PRO A 10 29.11 -46.90 5.59
C PRO A 10 28.75 -46.90 4.10
N ASP A 11 28.12 -47.99 3.64
CA ASP A 11 27.44 -48.05 2.34
C ASP A 11 26.23 -47.10 2.36
N LEU A 12 26.37 -45.98 1.65
CA LEU A 12 25.26 -45.11 1.27
C LEU A 12 24.55 -45.73 0.06
N THR A 13 23.62 -46.65 0.30
CA THR A 13 22.59 -46.99 -0.69
C THR A 13 21.68 -45.78 -0.88
N VAL A 14 22.00 -44.98 -1.90
CA VAL A 14 21.12 -43.96 -2.47
C VAL A 14 19.85 -44.66 -2.95
N ASN A 15 18.74 -44.42 -2.27
CA ASN A 15 17.41 -44.74 -2.76
C ASN A 15 17.16 -43.96 -4.05
N MET A 16 17.46 -44.56 -5.20
CA MET A 16 16.97 -44.09 -6.50
C MET A 16 15.45 -44.18 -6.47
N ALA A 17 14.78 -43.03 -6.35
CA ALA A 17 13.37 -42.91 -6.65
C ALA A 17 13.18 -43.35 -8.11
N ARG A 18 12.63 -44.55 -8.31
CA ARG A 18 12.31 -45.10 -9.62
C ARG A 18 11.20 -44.23 -10.22
N GLU A 19 11.57 -43.29 -11.09
CA GLU A 19 10.61 -42.41 -11.76
C GLU A 19 9.66 -43.23 -12.64
N VAL A 20 8.38 -43.16 -12.29
CA VAL A 20 7.30 -43.80 -13.05
C VAL A 20 7.07 -43.01 -14.37
N PRO A 21 6.99 -43.69 -15.54
CA PRO A 21 6.81 -43.05 -16.84
C PRO A 21 5.57 -42.16 -16.95
N ARG A 22 5.64 -41.07 -17.74
CA ARG A 22 4.52 -40.12 -18.00
C ARG A 22 3.22 -40.79 -18.49
N SER A 23 3.33 -41.86 -19.28
CA SER A 23 2.17 -42.64 -19.76
C SER A 23 1.37 -43.24 -18.59
N THR A 24 2.07 -43.72 -17.56
CA THR A 24 1.46 -44.29 -16.35
C THR A 24 0.79 -43.20 -15.51
N ARG A 25 1.35 -41.98 -15.43
CA ARG A 25 0.73 -40.84 -14.69
C ARG A 25 -0.55 -40.31 -15.34
N LEU A 26 -0.64 -40.34 -16.67
CA LEU A 26 -1.86 -39.99 -17.40
C LEU A 26 -2.93 -41.08 -17.25
N SER A 27 -2.52 -42.34 -17.27
CA SER A 27 -3.41 -43.49 -17.04
C SER A 27 -3.93 -43.56 -15.59
N GLU A 28 -3.09 -43.24 -14.59
CA GLU A 28 -3.49 -43.14 -13.18
C GLU A 28 -4.40 -41.92 -12.90
N ARG A 29 -4.22 -40.81 -13.63
CA ARG A 29 -5.13 -39.66 -13.57
C ARG A 29 -6.48 -39.95 -14.22
N ALA A 30 -6.48 -40.63 -15.36
CA ALA A 30 -7.71 -41.07 -16.03
C ALA A 30 -8.50 -42.08 -15.17
N ALA A 31 -7.81 -42.97 -14.45
CA ALA A 31 -8.45 -43.92 -13.52
C ALA A 31 -9.02 -43.28 -12.24
N ARG A 32 -8.68 -42.01 -11.96
CA ARG A 32 -9.19 -41.22 -10.82
C ARG A 32 -10.11 -40.09 -11.25
N ALA A 33 -10.42 -39.99 -12.54
CA ALA A 33 -11.30 -38.95 -13.04
C ALA A 33 -12.72 -39.20 -12.53
N GLY A 34 -13.40 -38.12 -12.13
CA GLY A 34 -14.79 -38.19 -11.69
C GLY A 34 -15.71 -38.64 -12.83
N HIS A 35 -16.87 -39.20 -12.49
CA HIS A 35 -17.89 -39.60 -13.48
C HIS A 35 -18.69 -38.38 -13.97
N TRP A 36 -18.03 -37.46 -14.67
CA TRP A 36 -18.57 -36.17 -15.10
C TRP A 36 -19.73 -36.32 -16.09
N VAL A 37 -19.55 -37.09 -17.16
CA VAL A 37 -20.55 -37.23 -18.23
C VAL A 37 -21.86 -37.82 -17.71
N GLU A 38 -21.78 -38.86 -16.87
CA GLU A 38 -22.96 -39.45 -16.23
C GLU A 38 -23.67 -38.42 -15.35
N SER A 39 -22.93 -37.75 -14.46
CA SER A 39 -23.48 -36.76 -13.52
C SER A 39 -24.13 -35.58 -14.23
N LEU A 40 -23.55 -35.13 -15.35
CA LEU A 40 -24.11 -34.06 -16.19
C LEU A 40 -25.40 -34.51 -16.88
N ARG A 41 -25.44 -35.72 -17.44
CA ARG A 41 -26.64 -36.26 -18.11
C ARG A 41 -27.80 -36.50 -17.14
N THR A 42 -27.50 -36.95 -15.92
CA THR A 42 -28.51 -37.17 -14.87
C THR A 42 -28.84 -35.89 -14.08
N SER A 43 -28.15 -34.78 -14.35
CA SER A 43 -28.26 -33.53 -13.59
C SER A 43 -28.05 -33.72 -12.08
N ASP A 44 -27.12 -34.58 -11.69
CA ASP A 44 -26.79 -34.83 -10.28
C ASP A 44 -25.88 -33.74 -9.73
N VAL A 45 -26.50 -32.67 -9.22
CA VAL A 45 -25.80 -31.49 -8.69
C VAL A 45 -24.89 -31.84 -7.51
N ASN A 46 -25.29 -32.80 -6.66
CA ASN A 46 -24.50 -33.18 -5.48
C ASN A 46 -23.18 -33.84 -5.88
N ARG A 47 -23.24 -34.72 -6.87
CA ARG A 47 -22.04 -35.40 -7.41
C ARG A 47 -21.13 -34.42 -8.16
N LEU A 48 -21.70 -33.51 -8.95
CA LEU A 48 -20.95 -32.44 -9.62
C LEU A 48 -20.24 -31.53 -8.61
N TRP A 49 -20.94 -31.13 -7.55
CA TRP A 49 -20.36 -30.32 -6.49
C TRP A 49 -19.19 -31.02 -5.79
N ALA A 50 -19.36 -32.30 -5.41
CA ALA A 50 -18.32 -33.08 -4.76
C ALA A 50 -17.06 -33.23 -5.62
N GLU A 51 -17.23 -33.46 -6.93
CA GLU A 51 -16.11 -33.55 -7.87
C GLU A 51 -15.43 -32.20 -8.10
N LEU A 52 -16.17 -31.10 -8.20
CA LEU A 52 -15.59 -29.75 -8.28
C LEU A 52 -14.79 -29.43 -7.02
N HIS A 53 -15.34 -29.71 -5.84
CA HIS A 53 -14.65 -29.51 -4.57
C HIS A 53 -13.38 -30.35 -4.48
N ARG A 54 -13.39 -31.60 -4.99
CA ARG A 54 -12.19 -32.44 -5.09
C ARG A 54 -11.14 -31.81 -6.00
N ILE A 55 -11.52 -31.28 -7.17
CA ILE A 55 -10.59 -30.61 -8.07
C ILE A 55 -9.98 -29.39 -7.37
N VAL A 56 -10.82 -28.52 -6.79
CA VAL A 56 -10.40 -27.29 -6.12
C VAL A 56 -9.43 -27.57 -4.96
N SER A 57 -9.79 -28.47 -4.05
CA SER A 57 -8.98 -28.80 -2.86
C SER A 57 -7.62 -29.42 -3.20
N ASN A 58 -7.56 -30.21 -4.28
CA ASN A 58 -6.32 -30.85 -4.72
C ASN A 58 -5.49 -30.01 -5.70
N HIS A 59 -6.02 -28.87 -6.16
CA HIS A 59 -5.34 -28.08 -7.16
C HIS A 59 -4.07 -27.42 -6.59
N PRO A 60 -2.89 -27.58 -7.23
CA PRO A 60 -1.62 -27.07 -6.70
C PRO A 60 -1.62 -25.56 -6.47
N LEU A 61 -2.25 -24.77 -7.36
CA LEU A 61 -2.30 -23.32 -7.20
C LEU A 61 -3.21 -22.91 -6.06
N VAL A 62 -4.33 -23.61 -5.83
CA VAL A 62 -5.25 -23.28 -4.72
C VAL A 62 -4.54 -23.54 -3.39
N ARG A 63 -3.84 -24.69 -3.28
CA ARG A 63 -3.06 -25.02 -2.08
C ARG A 63 -1.93 -24.03 -1.83
N ALA A 64 -1.21 -23.63 -2.88
CA ALA A 64 -0.15 -22.62 -2.79
C ALA A 64 -0.71 -21.26 -2.34
N SER A 65 -1.81 -20.80 -2.95
CA SER A 65 -2.48 -19.55 -2.57
C SER A 65 -2.98 -19.56 -1.14
N ARG A 66 -3.53 -20.69 -0.66
CA ARG A 66 -3.91 -20.84 0.76
C ARG A 66 -2.70 -20.71 1.67
N SER A 67 -1.62 -21.46 1.39
CA SER A 67 -0.41 -21.41 2.21
C SER A 67 0.26 -20.03 2.23
N ALA A 68 0.06 -19.23 1.18
CA ALA A 68 0.55 -17.87 1.08
C ALA A 68 -0.36 -16.82 1.73
N GLY A 69 -1.49 -17.23 2.33
CA GLY A 69 -2.47 -16.30 2.94
C GLY A 69 -3.23 -15.43 1.93
N LEU A 70 -3.25 -15.80 0.65
CA LEU A 70 -3.92 -15.03 -0.41
C LEU A 70 -5.42 -15.32 -0.49
N LEU A 71 -5.88 -16.40 0.13
CA LEU A 71 -7.29 -16.75 0.28
C LEU A 71 -7.72 -16.31 1.69
N ILE A 72 -8.66 -15.36 1.77
CA ILE A 72 -9.19 -14.82 3.04
C ILE A 72 -9.89 -15.96 3.81
N GLU A 73 -9.56 -16.10 5.10
CA GLU A 73 -10.17 -17.07 6.01
C GLU A 73 -11.25 -16.39 6.86
N GLU A 74 -12.50 -16.40 6.41
CA GLU A 74 -13.63 -16.41 7.35
C GLU A 74 -13.90 -17.88 7.71
N GLY A 75 -13.22 -18.36 8.76
CA GLY A 75 -13.28 -19.74 9.21
C GLY A 75 -12.43 -20.70 8.37
N ALA A 76 -11.69 -21.59 9.04
CA ALA A 76 -10.68 -22.48 8.44
C ALA A 76 -11.19 -23.48 7.36
N THR A 77 -12.51 -23.52 7.11
CA THR A 77 -13.19 -24.39 6.16
C THR A 77 -13.86 -23.68 4.97
N SER A 78 -14.02 -22.34 4.94
CA SER A 78 -14.84 -21.71 3.88
C SER A 78 -14.11 -21.56 2.52
N ALA A 79 -12.80 -21.31 2.49
CA ALA A 79 -12.13 -20.89 1.25
C ALA A 79 -12.22 -21.88 0.08
N TYR A 80 -12.19 -23.19 0.36
CA TYR A 80 -12.35 -24.21 -0.70
C TYR A 80 -13.80 -24.30 -1.18
N THR A 81 -14.76 -24.22 -0.27
CA THR A 81 -16.19 -24.18 -0.58
C THR A 81 -16.55 -22.93 -1.36
N ASP A 82 -16.04 -21.75 -0.99
CA ASP A 82 -16.32 -20.49 -1.68
C ASP A 82 -15.76 -20.52 -3.11
N LEU A 83 -14.52 -21.00 -3.26
CA LEU A 83 -13.91 -21.13 -4.59
C LEU A 83 -14.61 -22.20 -5.45
N THR A 84 -15.13 -23.26 -4.82
CA THR A 84 -15.95 -24.28 -5.49
C THR A 84 -17.28 -23.70 -5.95
N GLN A 85 -17.93 -22.89 -5.09
CA GLN A 85 -19.17 -22.21 -5.42
C GLN A 85 -18.98 -21.25 -6.58
N GLU A 86 -17.96 -20.40 -6.52
CA GLU A 86 -17.63 -19.44 -7.56
C GLU A 86 -17.32 -20.14 -8.88
N LEU A 87 -16.53 -21.23 -8.85
CA LEU A 87 -16.25 -22.04 -10.03
C LEU A 87 -17.53 -22.67 -10.61
N PHE A 88 -18.40 -23.22 -9.77
CA PHE A 88 -19.67 -23.80 -10.20
C PHE A 88 -20.56 -22.76 -10.88
N VAL A 89 -20.74 -21.59 -10.26
CA VAL A 89 -21.51 -20.48 -10.82
C VAL A 89 -20.90 -20.03 -12.14
N GLN A 90 -19.58 -19.88 -12.22
CA GLN A 90 -18.90 -19.47 -13.45
C GLN A 90 -19.08 -20.47 -14.60
N LEU A 91 -18.97 -21.78 -14.32
CA LEU A 91 -19.21 -22.83 -15.30
C LEU A 91 -20.66 -22.80 -15.80
N LEU A 92 -21.61 -22.56 -14.90
CA LEU A 92 -23.03 -22.46 -15.24
C LEU A 92 -23.33 -21.21 -16.07
N THR A 93 -22.86 -20.04 -15.66
CA THR A 93 -23.08 -18.75 -16.37
C THR A 93 -22.50 -18.78 -17.79
N LYS A 94 -21.38 -19.46 -17.99
CA LYS A 94 -20.75 -19.64 -19.31
C LYS A 94 -21.34 -20.82 -20.11
N SER A 95 -22.34 -21.52 -19.59
CA SER A 95 -22.92 -22.73 -20.18
C SER A 95 -21.88 -23.82 -20.48
N ARG A 96 -20.81 -23.92 -19.68
CA ARG A 96 -19.70 -24.87 -19.89
C ARG A 96 -20.14 -26.32 -19.76
N PHE A 97 -21.03 -26.61 -18.82
CA PHE A 97 -21.57 -27.96 -18.64
C PHE A 97 -22.30 -28.46 -19.88
N GLN A 98 -23.09 -27.60 -20.53
CA GLN A 98 -23.76 -27.95 -21.79
C GLN A 98 -22.74 -28.12 -22.91
N HIS A 99 -21.75 -27.21 -22.99
CA HIS A 99 -20.68 -27.31 -23.97
C HIS A 99 -19.96 -28.66 -23.91
N TYR A 100 -19.63 -29.17 -22.71
CA TYR A 100 -18.97 -30.47 -22.55
C TYR A 100 -19.80 -31.65 -23.09
N LEU A 101 -21.12 -31.57 -22.98
CA LEU A 101 -22.03 -32.58 -23.54
C LEU A 101 -22.14 -32.44 -25.06
N ASP A 102 -22.27 -31.21 -25.56
CA ASP A 102 -22.42 -30.93 -27.00
C ASP A 102 -21.17 -31.29 -27.81
N THR A 103 -19.99 -31.18 -27.21
CA THR A 103 -18.70 -31.56 -27.83
C THR A 103 -18.26 -32.98 -27.52
N GLU A 104 -19.11 -33.75 -26.82
CA GLU A 104 -18.86 -35.16 -26.45
C GLU A 104 -17.53 -35.39 -25.71
N MET A 105 -17.15 -34.46 -24.83
CA MET A 105 -15.92 -34.57 -24.06
C MET A 105 -15.95 -35.74 -23.08
N THR A 106 -14.81 -36.41 -22.94
CA THR A 106 -14.61 -37.47 -21.95
C THR A 106 -14.44 -36.92 -20.54
N ASP A 107 -14.67 -37.75 -19.52
CA ASP A 107 -14.48 -37.38 -18.10
C ASP A 107 -13.09 -36.79 -17.82
N ALA A 108 -12.04 -37.34 -18.45
CA ALA A 108 -10.68 -36.88 -18.30
C ALA A 108 -10.44 -35.51 -18.96
N GLU A 109 -11.08 -35.25 -20.11
CA GLU A 109 -11.00 -33.96 -20.80
C GLU A 109 -11.74 -32.87 -20.02
N ILE A 110 -12.93 -33.19 -19.47
CA ILE A 110 -13.70 -32.28 -18.62
C ILE A 110 -12.89 -31.91 -17.38
N GLU A 111 -12.34 -32.89 -16.66
CA GLU A 111 -11.51 -32.62 -15.47
C GLU A 111 -10.25 -31.81 -15.81
N CYS A 112 -9.64 -32.09 -16.97
CA CYS A 112 -8.49 -31.34 -17.46
C CYS A 112 -8.85 -29.89 -17.77
N GLU A 113 -9.96 -29.64 -18.47
CA GLU A 113 -10.42 -28.29 -18.78
C GLU A 113 -10.81 -27.51 -17.52
N ILE A 114 -11.59 -28.11 -16.63
CA ILE A 114 -11.99 -27.48 -15.37
C ILE A 114 -10.75 -27.13 -14.53
N GLY A 115 -9.84 -28.09 -14.34
CA GLY A 115 -8.67 -27.91 -13.49
C GLY A 115 -7.62 -26.97 -14.09
N GLN A 116 -7.28 -27.14 -15.36
CA GLN A 116 -6.16 -26.42 -15.98
C GLN A 116 -6.57 -25.07 -16.56
N ILE A 117 -7.80 -24.94 -17.05
CA ILE A 117 -8.27 -23.74 -17.75
C ILE A 117 -9.18 -22.92 -16.84
N GLU A 118 -10.35 -23.46 -16.46
CA GLU A 118 -11.37 -22.65 -15.76
C GLU A 118 -10.92 -22.25 -14.35
N LEU A 119 -10.45 -23.19 -13.54
CA LEU A 119 -9.96 -22.90 -12.19
C LEU A 119 -8.72 -21.99 -12.21
N THR A 120 -7.79 -22.20 -13.15
CA THR A 120 -6.62 -21.31 -13.30
C THR A 120 -7.04 -19.90 -13.70
N ASN A 121 -8.02 -19.75 -14.59
CA ASN A 121 -8.55 -18.46 -15.00
C ASN A 121 -9.26 -17.75 -13.84
N LEU A 122 -10.04 -18.49 -13.05
CA LEU A 122 -10.69 -17.98 -11.84
C LEU A 122 -9.66 -17.43 -10.84
N LEU A 123 -8.65 -18.23 -10.49
CA LEU A 123 -7.56 -17.82 -9.61
C LEU A 123 -6.80 -16.59 -10.15
N THR A 124 -6.56 -16.54 -11.45
CA THR A 124 -5.89 -15.41 -12.10
C THR A 124 -6.76 -14.15 -12.13
N ALA A 125 -8.08 -14.30 -12.22
CA ALA A 125 -9.03 -13.19 -12.11
C ALA A 125 -9.06 -12.65 -10.68
N GLU A 126 -9.11 -13.52 -9.67
CA GLU A 126 -9.07 -13.13 -8.26
C GLU A 126 -7.76 -12.41 -7.90
N LEU A 127 -6.61 -12.90 -8.39
CA LEU A 127 -5.33 -12.18 -8.22
C LEU A 127 -5.34 -10.79 -8.86
N ARG A 128 -5.95 -10.64 -10.05
CA ARG A 128 -6.07 -9.33 -10.72
C ARG A 128 -6.97 -8.36 -9.97
N LYS A 129 -8.00 -8.88 -9.31
CA LYS A 129 -8.99 -8.10 -8.56
C LYS A 129 -8.43 -7.67 -7.20
N ARG A 130 -7.86 -8.61 -6.45
CA ARG A 130 -7.35 -8.37 -5.08
C ARG A 130 -5.94 -7.77 -5.07
N HIS A 131 -5.10 -8.17 -6.01
CA HIS A 131 -3.68 -7.79 -6.07
C HIS A 131 -3.27 -7.16 -7.41
N PRO A 132 -3.94 -6.07 -7.84
CA PRO A 132 -3.75 -5.51 -9.18
C PRO A 132 -2.34 -4.99 -9.43
N GLU A 133 -1.69 -4.36 -8.44
CA GLU A 133 -0.33 -3.82 -8.59
C GLU A 133 0.68 -4.95 -8.62
N SER A 134 0.62 -5.86 -7.64
CA SER A 134 1.47 -7.06 -7.57
C SER A 134 1.40 -7.90 -8.85
N TYR A 135 0.19 -8.15 -9.36
CA TYR A 135 -0.01 -8.93 -10.58
C TYR A 135 0.62 -8.23 -11.80
N ARG A 136 0.41 -6.92 -11.97
CA ARG A 136 0.98 -6.14 -13.07
C ARG A 136 2.51 -6.15 -13.01
N LEU A 137 3.09 -5.91 -11.84
CA LEU A 137 4.55 -5.89 -11.66
C LEU A 137 5.17 -7.27 -11.89
N ALA A 138 4.62 -8.34 -11.32
CA ALA A 138 5.10 -9.71 -11.53
C ALA A 138 5.15 -10.08 -13.03
N ARG A 139 4.14 -9.66 -13.81
CA ARG A 139 4.11 -9.87 -15.26
C ARG A 139 5.18 -9.04 -15.97
N ARG A 140 5.31 -7.76 -15.64
CA ARG A 140 6.34 -6.86 -16.21
C ARG A 140 7.77 -7.37 -15.94
N ILE A 141 8.06 -7.78 -14.71
CA ILE A 141 9.35 -8.37 -14.31
C ILE A 141 9.66 -9.59 -15.19
N SER A 142 8.67 -10.47 -15.37
CA SER A 142 8.84 -11.67 -16.22
C SER A 142 9.11 -11.35 -17.68
N THR A 143 8.45 -10.33 -18.20
CA THR A 143 8.65 -9.88 -19.59
C THR A 143 10.05 -9.31 -19.74
N LEU A 144 10.48 -8.39 -18.85
CA LEU A 144 11.79 -7.76 -18.90
C LEU A 144 12.93 -8.78 -18.83
N ILE A 145 12.85 -9.74 -17.91
CA ILE A 145 13.84 -10.81 -17.77
C ILE A 145 13.95 -11.68 -19.04
N GLN A 146 12.87 -11.83 -19.80
CA GLN A 146 12.86 -12.61 -21.04
C GLN A 146 13.28 -11.81 -22.28
N SER A 147 12.99 -10.51 -22.33
CA SER A 147 13.16 -9.70 -23.53
C SER A 147 14.41 -8.82 -23.52
N SER A 148 14.96 -8.47 -22.36
CA SER A 148 16.15 -7.62 -22.28
C SER A 148 17.44 -8.42 -22.49
N ALA A 149 18.40 -7.78 -23.17
CA ALA A 149 19.74 -8.32 -23.40
C ALA A 149 20.61 -8.35 -22.12
N ASN A 150 20.20 -7.66 -21.06
CA ASN A 150 20.91 -7.65 -19.77
C ASN A 150 20.73 -8.96 -18.99
N PHE A 151 19.77 -9.79 -19.38
CA PHE A 151 19.48 -11.06 -18.71
C PHE A 151 19.69 -12.24 -19.65
N ARG A 152 20.12 -13.36 -19.09
CA ARG A 152 20.23 -14.63 -19.82
C ARG A 152 19.75 -15.81 -18.97
N ARG A 153 19.41 -16.89 -19.64
CA ARG A 153 18.93 -18.13 -19.03
C ARG A 153 20.10 -19.05 -18.66
N PHE A 154 20.08 -19.59 -17.44
CA PHE A 154 21.17 -20.43 -16.88
C PHE A 154 20.81 -21.92 -16.77
N ASP A 155 19.54 -22.30 -16.96
CA ASP A 155 19.10 -23.70 -16.92
C ASP A 155 19.03 -24.37 -18.31
N SER A 156 19.70 -23.80 -19.32
CA SER A 156 19.79 -24.36 -20.68
C SER A 156 20.96 -25.35 -20.76
N ASN A 157 20.80 -26.57 -20.25
CA ASN A 157 21.82 -27.62 -20.33
C ASN A 157 21.61 -28.56 -21.54
N GLY A 158 20.78 -28.17 -22.52
CA GLY A 158 20.69 -28.84 -23.82
C GLY A 158 19.79 -30.08 -23.83
N ASN A 159 19.02 -30.32 -22.75
CA ASN A 159 18.07 -31.42 -22.71
C ASN A 159 16.69 -30.98 -23.21
N SER A 160 16.11 -31.75 -24.14
CA SER A 160 14.79 -31.47 -24.77
C SER A 160 13.62 -31.32 -23.79
N GLU A 161 13.74 -31.81 -22.55
CA GLU A 161 12.74 -31.59 -21.49
C GLU A 161 12.69 -30.15 -20.95
N GLU A 162 13.72 -29.33 -21.21
CA GLU A 162 13.85 -27.95 -20.70
C GLU A 162 12.94 -26.94 -21.42
N GLN A 163 12.43 -27.28 -22.62
CA GLN A 163 11.47 -26.45 -23.37
C GLN A 163 10.09 -26.41 -22.70
N HIS A 164 9.70 -27.48 -21.99
CA HIS A 164 8.38 -27.62 -21.37
C HIS A 164 8.32 -27.17 -19.90
N ARG A 165 9.42 -26.63 -19.33
CA ARG A 165 9.38 -26.08 -17.96
C ARG A 165 8.50 -24.84 -17.91
N ARG A 166 7.69 -24.75 -16.85
CA ARG A 166 6.86 -23.58 -16.54
C ARG A 166 7.76 -22.36 -16.43
N LEU A 167 7.29 -21.22 -16.95
CA LEU A 167 8.05 -19.97 -16.92
C LEU A 167 8.56 -19.62 -15.51
N ALA A 168 7.75 -19.88 -14.49
CA ALA A 168 8.08 -19.60 -13.09
C ALA A 168 9.34 -20.32 -12.58
N ASP A 169 9.68 -21.47 -13.17
CA ASP A 169 10.76 -22.34 -12.70
C ASP A 169 12.03 -22.21 -13.59
N ARG A 170 12.01 -21.33 -14.59
CA ARG A 170 13.17 -21.04 -15.45
C ARG A 170 14.15 -20.15 -14.69
N VAL A 171 15.45 -20.40 -14.86
CA VAL A 171 16.51 -19.74 -14.09
C VAL A 171 17.19 -18.67 -14.93
N TYR A 172 17.25 -17.45 -14.38
CA TYR A 172 17.84 -16.29 -15.03
C TYR A 172 18.90 -15.63 -14.15
N GLY A 173 19.81 -14.91 -14.80
CA GLY A 173 20.82 -14.07 -14.17
C GLY A 173 21.34 -13.02 -15.15
N LEU A 174 22.35 -12.26 -14.73
CA LEU A 174 22.96 -11.24 -15.58
C LEU A 174 23.66 -11.88 -16.79
N SER A 175 23.60 -11.21 -17.93
CA SER A 175 24.14 -11.71 -19.19
C SER A 175 25.66 -11.81 -19.20
N GLU A 176 26.33 -10.95 -18.43
CA GLU A 176 27.80 -10.92 -18.27
C GLU A 176 28.38 -12.01 -17.36
N TRP A 177 27.55 -12.68 -16.55
CA TRP A 177 28.03 -13.70 -15.62
C TRP A 177 28.52 -14.95 -16.36
N PRO A 178 29.44 -15.73 -15.77
CA PRO A 178 29.89 -17.00 -16.36
C PRO A 178 28.84 -18.12 -16.23
N ASP A 179 28.83 -19.08 -17.14
CA ASP A 179 27.89 -20.22 -17.11
C ASP A 179 28.02 -21.08 -15.84
N SER A 180 29.20 -21.08 -15.24
CA SER A 180 29.49 -21.81 -14.00
C SER A 180 29.08 -21.06 -12.72
N LYS A 181 28.31 -19.97 -12.81
CA LYS A 181 27.87 -19.19 -11.65
C LYS A 181 27.03 -20.09 -10.74
N ARG A 182 27.50 -20.27 -9.49
CA ARG A 182 26.82 -21.13 -8.51
C ARG A 182 25.56 -20.46 -7.98
N GLY A 183 24.51 -21.27 -7.79
CA GLY A 183 23.31 -20.85 -7.08
C GLY A 183 23.57 -20.70 -5.57
N ARG A 184 22.83 -19.80 -4.93
CA ARG A 184 22.75 -19.65 -3.47
C ARG A 184 21.42 -20.18 -2.92
N GLY A 185 21.36 -20.41 -1.61
CA GLY A 185 20.12 -20.81 -0.95
C GLY A 185 19.13 -19.63 -0.82
N SER A 186 17.82 -19.92 -0.83
CA SER A 186 16.74 -18.90 -0.77
C SER A 186 16.95 -17.88 0.35
N HIS A 187 17.22 -18.36 1.55
CA HIS A 187 17.40 -17.51 2.73
C HIS A 187 18.59 -16.54 2.62
N GLU A 188 19.70 -16.98 2.03
CA GLU A 188 20.87 -16.10 1.82
C GLU A 188 20.56 -15.03 0.76
N MET A 189 19.86 -15.42 -0.31
CA MET A 189 19.43 -14.48 -1.35
C MET A 189 18.47 -13.43 -0.80
N GLU A 190 17.49 -13.83 0.01
CA GLU A 190 16.57 -12.91 0.66
C GLU A 190 17.31 -11.91 1.53
N GLN A 191 18.21 -12.34 2.42
CA GLN A 191 18.98 -11.44 3.28
C GLN A 191 19.78 -10.40 2.48
N ARG A 192 20.45 -10.83 1.41
CA ARG A 192 21.23 -9.92 0.57
C ARG A 192 20.35 -8.93 -0.19
N ALA A 193 19.21 -9.37 -0.69
CA ALA A 193 18.25 -8.48 -1.34
C ALA A 193 17.74 -7.41 -0.37
N HIS A 194 17.67 -7.67 0.95
CA HIS A 194 17.28 -6.69 1.99
C HIS A 194 18.29 -5.57 2.20
N MET A 195 19.52 -5.73 1.71
CA MET A 195 20.49 -4.64 1.71
C MET A 195 20.17 -3.54 0.68
N ILE A 196 19.32 -3.84 -0.31
CA ILE A 196 18.90 -2.88 -1.33
C ILE A 196 17.82 -1.98 -0.72
N PRO A 197 17.98 -0.64 -0.78
CA PRO A 197 16.95 0.28 -0.35
C PRO A 197 15.63 0.06 -1.09
N VAL A 198 14.52 0.08 -0.36
CA VAL A 198 13.19 0.04 -0.96
C VAL A 198 12.99 1.33 -1.78
N ARG A 199 12.54 1.19 -3.03
CA ARG A 199 12.27 2.35 -3.90
C ARG A 199 11.12 3.18 -3.30
N GLN A 200 11.18 4.49 -3.45
CA GLN A 200 10.09 5.38 -3.04
C GLN A 200 8.92 5.30 -4.04
N ARG A 201 7.69 5.43 -3.52
CA ARG A 201 6.48 5.44 -4.33
C ARG A 201 6.39 6.80 -5.03
N ASP A 202 6.37 6.81 -6.36
CA ASP A 202 6.05 8.03 -7.11
C ASP A 202 4.55 8.32 -6.96
N THR A 203 4.21 9.22 -6.04
CA THR A 203 2.83 9.63 -5.76
C THR A 203 2.44 10.76 -6.71
N ARG A 204 2.16 10.44 -7.97
CA ARG A 204 1.50 11.40 -8.86
C ARG A 204 0.00 11.35 -8.64
N MET A 205 -0.63 12.52 -8.55
CA MET A 205 -2.10 12.63 -8.55
C MET A 205 -2.61 12.15 -9.90
N VAL A 206 -3.38 11.05 -9.93
CA VAL A 206 -4.05 10.56 -11.15
C VAL A 206 -5.53 10.33 -10.84
N GLY A 207 -6.41 10.84 -11.71
CA GLY A 207 -7.87 10.70 -11.57
C GLY A 207 -8.52 11.66 -10.56
N CYS A 208 -9.84 11.52 -10.37
CA CYS A 208 -10.65 12.35 -9.47
C CYS A 208 -10.66 11.86 -8.01
N THR A 209 -10.06 10.69 -7.71
CA THR A 209 -10.06 10.07 -6.37
C THR A 209 -8.73 10.16 -5.62
N GLY A 210 -7.66 10.70 -6.23
CA GLY A 210 -6.40 10.97 -5.53
C GLY A 210 -5.56 9.75 -5.13
N ASP A 211 -5.92 8.53 -5.55
CA ASP A 211 -5.16 7.33 -5.23
C ASP A 211 -3.84 7.27 -6.01
N ALA A 212 -2.72 7.25 -5.27
CA ALA A 212 -1.39 7.10 -5.84
C ALA A 212 -1.24 5.69 -6.44
N GLN A 213 -0.79 5.56 -7.69
CA GLN A 213 -0.35 4.29 -8.28
C GLN A 213 1.19 4.24 -8.29
N ILE A 214 1.83 3.07 -8.12
CA ILE A 214 3.27 2.99 -8.45
C ILE A 214 3.46 3.22 -9.95
N VAL A 215 4.02 4.37 -10.30
CA VAL A 215 4.53 4.64 -11.65
C VAL A 215 6.02 4.33 -11.66
N ILE A 216 6.39 3.10 -12.00
CA ILE A 216 7.78 2.71 -12.27
C ILE A 216 7.95 2.46 -13.77
N SER A 217 8.93 3.11 -14.40
CA SER A 217 9.24 2.90 -15.82
C SER A 217 9.84 1.50 -16.06
N ASN A 218 9.95 1.07 -17.31
CA ASN A 218 10.58 -0.21 -17.61
C ASN A 218 12.09 -0.18 -17.35
N SER A 219 12.76 0.95 -17.60
CA SER A 219 14.19 1.13 -17.30
C SER A 219 14.44 1.08 -15.80
N ASP A 220 13.66 1.80 -14.98
CA ASP A 220 13.86 1.80 -13.53
C ASP A 220 13.59 0.42 -12.91
N LEU A 221 12.60 -0.30 -13.45
CA LEU A 221 12.29 -1.67 -13.02
C LEU A 221 13.41 -2.63 -13.42
N GLU A 222 13.99 -2.44 -14.60
CA GLU A 222 15.13 -3.22 -15.07
C GLU A 222 16.38 -2.97 -14.22
N ASP A 223 16.70 -1.71 -13.91
CA ASP A 223 17.79 -1.33 -13.00
C ASP A 223 17.62 -1.94 -11.61
N LEU A 224 16.38 -2.02 -11.11
CA LEU A 224 16.09 -2.71 -9.86
C LEU A 224 16.31 -4.22 -9.96
N ILE A 225 15.91 -4.87 -11.06
CA ILE A 225 16.16 -6.30 -11.28
C ILE A 225 17.68 -6.55 -11.31
N ILE A 226 18.46 -5.70 -11.99
CA ILE A 226 19.93 -5.76 -12.01
C ILE A 226 20.48 -5.61 -10.59
N SER A 227 20.06 -4.57 -9.86
CA SER A 227 20.51 -4.34 -8.47
C SER A 227 20.24 -5.54 -7.57
N VAL A 228 19.07 -6.19 -7.72
CA VAL A 228 18.71 -7.42 -6.99
C VAL A 228 19.66 -8.56 -7.35
N LEU A 229 19.90 -8.80 -8.64
CA LEU A 229 20.83 -9.84 -9.10
C LEU A 229 22.26 -9.60 -8.63
N GLU A 230 22.75 -8.36 -8.70
CA GLU A 230 24.07 -7.97 -8.20
C GLU A 230 24.20 -8.22 -6.69
N ALA A 231 23.19 -7.84 -5.91
CA ALA A 231 23.22 -8.02 -4.46
C ALA A 231 23.20 -9.50 -4.06
N ILE A 232 22.31 -10.31 -4.65
CA ILE A 232 22.24 -11.75 -4.35
C ILE A 232 23.42 -12.52 -4.92
N ASP A 233 24.07 -12.01 -5.97
CA ASP A 233 25.25 -12.59 -6.61
C ASP A 233 25.02 -14.07 -7.00
N SER A 234 23.83 -14.37 -7.53
CA SER A 234 23.38 -15.73 -7.84
C SER A 234 22.30 -15.71 -8.92
N PRO A 235 22.29 -16.67 -9.87
CA PRO A 235 21.13 -16.87 -10.72
C PRO A 235 19.95 -17.39 -9.86
N ALA A 236 18.74 -17.04 -10.26
CA ALA A 236 17.51 -17.41 -9.55
C ALA A 236 16.38 -17.70 -10.51
N ASP A 237 15.43 -18.53 -10.09
CA ASP A 237 14.23 -18.80 -10.87
C ASP A 237 13.30 -17.57 -10.91
N VAL A 238 12.47 -17.49 -11.95
CA VAL A 238 11.57 -16.34 -12.16
C VAL A 238 10.64 -16.11 -10.97
N ARG A 239 10.19 -17.14 -10.26
CA ARG A 239 9.32 -16.98 -9.07
C ARG A 239 10.08 -16.28 -7.96
N THR A 240 11.29 -16.74 -7.65
CA THR A 240 12.17 -16.13 -6.65
C THR A 240 12.52 -14.70 -7.02
N LEU A 241 12.90 -14.44 -8.28
CA LEU A 241 13.22 -13.08 -8.75
C LEU A 241 12.05 -12.11 -8.62
N ARG A 242 10.84 -12.53 -8.99
CA ARG A 242 9.64 -11.69 -8.79
C ARG A 242 9.46 -11.33 -7.32
N SER A 243 9.58 -12.31 -6.42
CA SER A 243 9.42 -12.09 -4.98
C SER A 243 10.46 -11.11 -4.44
N LEU A 244 11.75 -11.30 -4.76
CA LEU A 244 12.83 -10.43 -4.32
C LEU A 244 12.68 -9.00 -4.85
N VAL A 245 12.37 -8.84 -6.14
CA VAL A 245 12.18 -7.51 -6.74
C VAL A 245 10.96 -6.81 -6.17
N MET A 246 9.83 -7.53 -6.03
CA MET A 246 8.62 -6.97 -5.42
C MET A 246 8.85 -6.56 -3.96
N SER A 247 9.68 -7.28 -3.20
CA SER A 247 10.01 -6.91 -1.82
C SER A 247 10.75 -5.57 -1.68
N ARG A 248 11.29 -5.04 -2.79
CA ARG A 248 11.99 -3.74 -2.88
C ARG A 248 11.15 -2.65 -3.54
N LEU A 249 9.87 -2.92 -3.79
CA LEU A 249 8.89 -1.97 -4.32
C LEU A 249 7.80 -1.68 -3.28
N PRO A 250 7.29 -0.45 -3.19
CA PRO A 250 6.26 -0.05 -2.21
C PRO A 250 4.86 -0.42 -2.73
N VAL A 251 4.64 -1.70 -3.04
CA VAL A 251 3.42 -2.24 -3.68
C VAL A 251 2.22 -2.09 -2.75
N MET A 252 1.13 -1.53 -3.25
CA MET A 252 -0.14 -1.41 -2.53
C MET A 252 -1.20 -2.19 -3.29
N ASP A 253 -1.64 -3.28 -2.70
CA ASP A 253 -2.82 -4.01 -3.17
C ASP A 253 -4.01 -3.61 -2.28
N ILE A 254 -5.14 -3.30 -2.91
CA ILE A 254 -6.35 -2.86 -2.20
C ILE A 254 -7.10 -4.11 -1.74
N TYR A 255 -7.15 -4.34 -0.43
CA TYR A 255 -8.01 -5.35 0.16
C TYR A 255 -9.34 -4.71 0.53
N LEU A 256 -10.39 -5.07 -0.19
CA LEU A 256 -11.75 -4.80 0.26
C LEU A 256 -12.02 -5.71 1.45
N VAL A 257 -11.93 -5.15 2.65
CA VAL A 257 -12.36 -5.83 3.88
C VAL A 257 -13.89 -5.75 3.91
N PRO A 258 -14.61 -6.89 4.00
CA PRO A 258 -16.03 -6.86 4.28
C PRO A 258 -16.27 -6.07 5.57
N LEU A 259 -17.18 -5.11 5.56
CA LEU A 259 -17.51 -4.29 6.74
C LEU A 259 -18.29 -5.08 7.83
N GLY A 260 -18.20 -6.41 7.83
CA GLY A 260 -18.94 -7.29 8.72
C GLY A 260 -18.14 -8.55 9.03
N GLY A 261 -17.07 -8.39 9.81
CA GLY A 261 -16.45 -9.51 10.52
C GLY A 261 -17.13 -9.64 11.88
N ASP A 262 -18.04 -10.60 12.00
CA ASP A 262 -18.74 -10.94 13.24
C ASP A 262 -17.74 -11.25 14.37
N ASP A 263 -17.81 -10.51 15.47
CA ASP A 263 -17.53 -11.08 16.78
C ASP A 263 -18.69 -12.04 17.07
N ALA A 264 -18.39 -13.33 17.22
CA ALA A 264 -19.37 -14.40 17.39
C ALA A 264 -20.25 -14.30 18.67
N ASP A 265 -20.12 -13.23 19.46
CA ASP A 265 -20.75 -13.06 20.77
C ASP A 265 -21.68 -11.84 20.90
N SER A 266 -22.01 -11.11 19.82
CA SER A 266 -22.89 -9.93 19.92
C SER A 266 -24.30 -10.18 19.37
N ASP A 267 -25.17 -10.75 20.21
CA ASP A 267 -26.58 -11.06 19.91
C ASP A 267 -27.51 -9.81 19.92
N GLY A 268 -27.11 -8.74 19.23
CA GLY A 268 -27.88 -7.50 19.13
C GLY A 268 -27.78 -6.86 17.74
N PRO A 269 -28.83 -6.16 17.25
CA PRO A 269 -28.74 -5.42 16.01
C PRO A 269 -27.62 -4.38 16.12
N HIS A 270 -26.56 -4.59 15.32
CA HIS A 270 -25.38 -3.74 15.26
C HIS A 270 -25.78 -2.37 14.69
N TYR A 271 -26.10 -1.45 15.59
CA TYR A 271 -26.25 -0.04 15.24
C TYR A 271 -24.85 0.53 15.08
N ASP A 272 -24.46 0.81 13.83
CA ASP A 272 -23.23 1.54 13.55
C ASP A 272 -23.37 2.94 14.19
N PRO A 273 -22.51 3.32 15.16
CA PRO A 273 -22.58 4.65 15.74
C PRO A 273 -22.34 5.66 14.64
N ALA A 274 -23.21 6.67 14.53
CA ALA A 274 -23.04 7.71 13.52
C ALA A 274 -21.62 8.30 13.59
N ASP A 275 -20.96 8.39 12.43
CA ASP A 275 -19.62 8.96 12.31
C ASP A 275 -19.60 10.35 12.97
N GLN A 276 -18.85 10.48 14.05
CA GLN A 276 -18.73 11.72 14.82
C GLN A 276 -17.63 12.63 14.28
N ARG A 277 -16.97 12.24 13.19
CA ARG A 277 -15.97 13.08 12.54
C ARG A 277 -16.64 14.31 11.95
N GLU A 278 -15.89 15.40 11.95
CA GLU A 278 -16.31 16.67 11.38
C GLU A 278 -16.66 16.48 9.91
N ASN A 279 -17.90 16.80 9.56
CA ASN A 279 -18.38 16.66 8.19
C ASN A 279 -17.78 17.79 7.31
N PRO A 280 -17.73 17.62 5.98
CA PRO A 280 -17.09 18.59 5.10
C PRO A 280 -17.71 20.00 5.17
N GLU A 281 -18.99 20.12 5.51
CA GLU A 281 -19.66 21.41 5.72
C GLU A 281 -19.18 22.09 7.01
N GLN A 282 -19.05 21.34 8.10
CA GLN A 282 -18.51 21.82 9.37
C GLN A 282 -17.06 22.29 9.23
N SER A 283 -16.23 21.51 8.51
CA SER A 283 -14.85 21.91 8.22
C SER A 283 -14.78 23.19 7.38
N LEU A 284 -15.70 23.37 6.44
CA LEU A 284 -15.78 24.59 5.63
C LEU A 284 -16.19 25.79 6.50
N LEU A 285 -17.23 25.63 7.32
CA LEU A 285 -17.70 26.68 8.26
C LEU A 285 -16.60 27.10 9.24
N ARG A 286 -15.80 26.15 9.76
CA ARG A 286 -14.66 26.47 10.62
C ARG A 286 -13.60 27.29 9.88
N HIS A 287 -13.26 26.92 8.65
CA HIS A 287 -12.30 27.70 7.86
C HIS A 287 -12.82 29.09 7.47
N GLU A 288 -14.13 29.24 7.29
CA GLU A 288 -14.74 30.56 7.09
C GLU A 288 -14.66 31.41 8.36
N SER A 289 -14.93 30.85 9.55
CA SER A 289 -14.85 31.59 10.81
C SER A 289 -13.41 31.96 11.17
N GLU A 290 -12.45 31.08 10.91
CA GLU A 290 -11.01 31.35 11.02
C GLU A 290 -10.58 32.54 10.12
N ARG A 291 -11.10 32.61 8.88
CA ARG A 291 -10.83 33.72 7.96
C ARG A 291 -11.51 35.01 8.39
N GLU A 292 -12.72 34.95 8.90
CA GLU A 292 -13.43 36.11 9.45
C GLU A 292 -12.72 36.67 10.69
N ALA A 293 -12.19 35.79 11.54
CA ALA A 293 -11.36 36.17 12.68
C ALA A 293 -10.09 36.91 12.23
N ALA A 294 -9.39 36.40 11.22
CA ALA A 294 -8.26 37.11 10.61
C ALA A 294 -8.66 38.47 10.02
N GLY A 295 -9.84 38.57 9.39
CA GLY A 295 -10.40 39.82 8.85
C GLY A 295 -10.79 40.85 9.91
N SER A 296 -10.93 40.46 11.17
CA SER A 296 -11.30 41.37 12.27
C SER A 296 -10.17 42.30 12.72
N VAL A 297 -8.95 42.09 12.24
CA VAL A 297 -7.76 42.89 12.56
C VAL A 297 -7.93 44.37 12.22
N GLU A 298 -8.45 44.69 11.04
CA GLU A 298 -8.63 46.09 10.63
C GLU A 298 -9.62 46.83 11.54
N LYS A 299 -10.69 46.15 11.93
CA LYS A 299 -11.69 46.68 12.85
C LYS A 299 -11.09 46.92 14.24
N PHE A 300 -10.32 45.96 14.75
CA PHE A 300 -9.60 46.10 16.02
C PHE A 300 -8.65 47.31 16.01
N LEU A 301 -7.84 47.46 14.96
CA LEU A 301 -6.91 48.59 14.83
C LEU A 301 -7.66 49.93 14.70
N THR A 302 -8.79 49.95 14.00
CA THR A 302 -9.65 51.14 13.88
C THR A 302 -10.22 51.56 15.23
N ASN A 303 -10.70 50.60 16.03
CA ASN A 303 -11.19 50.86 17.39
C ASN A 303 -10.08 51.38 18.31
N LEU A 304 -8.89 50.78 18.24
CA LEU A 304 -7.72 51.28 18.97
C LEU A 304 -7.38 52.72 18.57
N HIS A 305 -7.44 53.07 17.29
CA HIS A 305 -7.24 54.44 16.85
C HIS A 305 -8.32 55.40 17.38
N ALA A 306 -9.57 54.94 17.45
CA ALA A 306 -10.68 55.69 18.05
C ALA A 306 -10.51 55.89 19.57
N ASN A 307 -9.94 54.92 20.29
CA ASN A 307 -9.69 54.99 21.74
C ASN A 307 -8.68 56.08 22.14
N VAL A 308 -7.84 56.52 21.20
CA VAL A 308 -6.95 57.68 21.36
C VAL A 308 -7.48 58.94 20.68
N ARG A 309 -8.78 58.96 20.35
CA ARG A 309 -9.49 60.06 19.68
C ARG A 309 -8.81 60.49 18.37
N GLY A 310 -8.23 59.55 17.64
CA GLY A 310 -7.54 59.79 16.38
C GLY A 310 -6.20 60.53 16.49
N LYS A 311 -5.62 60.62 17.70
CA LYS A 311 -4.30 61.25 17.89
C LYS A 311 -3.19 60.31 17.44
N VAL A 312 -2.68 60.50 16.22
CA VAL A 312 -1.64 59.67 15.57
C VAL A 312 -0.43 59.36 16.47
N LYS A 313 0.12 60.37 17.17
CA LYS A 313 1.27 60.14 18.07
C LYS A 313 0.95 59.23 19.26
N GLN A 314 -0.27 59.30 19.79
CA GLN A 314 -0.71 58.44 20.88
C GLN A 314 -1.03 57.04 20.35
N TYR A 315 -1.60 56.95 19.15
CA TYR A 315 -1.83 55.69 18.47
C TYR A 315 -0.53 54.93 18.20
N ASN A 316 0.49 55.58 17.64
CA ASN A 316 1.78 54.95 17.36
C ASN A 316 2.46 54.42 18.63
N ARG A 317 2.35 55.15 19.75
CA ARG A 317 2.84 54.66 21.05
C ARG A 317 2.04 53.45 21.54
N MET A 318 0.72 53.47 21.37
CA MET A 318 -0.15 52.36 21.73
C MET A 318 0.12 51.11 20.86
N LEU A 319 0.42 51.28 19.57
CA LEU A 319 0.89 50.20 18.70
C LEU A 319 2.25 49.66 19.12
N GLY A 320 3.16 50.53 19.58
CA GLY A 320 4.43 50.11 20.18
C GLY A 320 4.22 49.25 21.43
N VAL A 321 3.29 49.65 22.32
CA VAL A 321 2.92 48.84 23.49
C VAL A 321 2.29 47.51 23.07
N LEU A 322 1.39 47.51 22.08
CA LEU A 322 0.79 46.30 21.53
C LEU A 322 1.87 45.34 21.00
N TRP A 323 2.85 45.86 20.26
CA TRP A 323 3.95 45.08 19.72
C TRP A 323 4.81 44.46 20.82
N HIS A 324 5.39 45.27 21.71
CA HIS A 324 6.37 44.79 22.69
C HIS A 324 5.75 43.96 23.82
N CYS A 325 4.48 44.17 24.17
CA CYS A 325 3.83 43.44 25.26
C CYS A 325 3.10 42.17 24.80
N TYR A 326 2.63 42.09 23.55
CA TYR A 326 1.72 41.02 23.12
C TYR A 326 2.13 40.28 21.84
N LEU A 327 2.88 40.91 20.91
CA LEU A 327 3.14 40.34 19.58
C LEU A 327 4.61 39.99 19.33
N SER A 328 5.51 40.59 20.10
CA SER A 328 6.95 40.32 20.07
C SER A 328 7.25 38.96 20.72
N PRO A 329 8.10 38.12 20.11
CA PRO A 329 8.56 36.88 20.74
C PRO A 329 9.47 37.14 21.95
N ASP A 330 10.09 38.32 22.02
CA ASP A 330 10.93 38.74 23.14
C ASP A 330 10.05 39.30 24.26
N THR A 331 10.04 38.63 25.41
CA THR A 331 9.31 39.08 26.59
C THR A 331 10.06 40.25 27.24
N ALA A 332 9.57 41.48 27.03
CA ALA A 332 10.07 42.67 27.71
C ALA A 332 9.25 42.97 28.96
N THR A 333 9.92 43.41 30.03
CA THR A 333 9.23 43.93 31.22
C THR A 333 8.56 45.28 30.91
N GLN A 334 7.52 45.63 31.66
CA GLN A 334 6.80 46.89 31.45
C GLN A 334 7.71 48.13 31.54
N LEU A 335 8.72 48.09 32.43
CA LEU A 335 9.73 49.14 32.58
C LEU A 335 10.65 49.26 31.37
N GLU A 336 11.04 48.14 30.77
CA GLU A 336 11.84 48.12 29.54
C GLU A 336 11.02 48.67 28.37
N VAL A 337 9.75 48.27 28.23
CA VAL A 337 8.85 48.81 27.20
C VAL A 337 8.65 50.32 27.36
N ALA A 338 8.48 50.80 28.59
CA ALA A 338 8.37 52.23 28.89
C ALA A 338 9.64 52.99 28.45
N ALA A 339 10.82 52.45 28.74
CA ALA A 339 12.10 53.02 28.33
C ALA A 339 12.28 53.01 26.80
N THR A 340 11.98 51.90 26.14
CA THR A 340 12.10 51.76 24.67
C THR A 340 11.17 52.72 23.92
N LEU A 341 9.96 52.95 24.42
CA LEU A 341 8.98 53.84 23.80
C LEU A 341 9.09 55.30 24.28
N GLY A 342 9.98 55.60 25.23
CA GLY A 342 10.15 56.94 25.80
C GLY A 342 8.91 57.47 26.53
N VAL A 343 8.20 56.60 27.25
CA VAL A 343 6.95 56.90 27.97
C VAL A 343 7.03 56.49 29.45
N SER A 344 6.07 56.95 30.27
CA SER A 344 5.99 56.52 31.67
C SER A 344 5.39 55.11 31.80
N ASP A 345 5.81 54.39 32.83
CA ASP A 345 5.27 53.07 33.20
C ASP A 345 3.74 53.09 33.37
N SER A 346 3.21 54.14 34.01
CA SER A 346 1.76 54.36 34.15
C SER A 346 1.02 54.49 32.82
N LEU A 347 1.67 55.03 31.79
CA LEU A 347 1.08 55.17 30.45
C LEU A 347 1.07 53.83 29.71
N VAL A 348 2.12 53.01 29.88
CA VAL A 348 2.15 51.64 29.35
C VAL A 348 1.04 50.81 29.97
N SER A 349 0.84 50.90 31.29
CA SER A 349 -0.27 50.22 31.98
C SER A 349 -1.65 50.68 31.47
N ASP A 350 -1.86 51.99 31.27
CA ASP A 350 -3.12 52.50 30.71
C ASP A 350 -3.37 51.98 29.28
N TYR A 351 -2.35 51.95 28.43
CA TYR A 351 -2.47 51.40 27.09
C TYR A 351 -2.70 49.89 27.08
N ARG A 352 -2.04 49.12 27.95
CA ARG A 352 -2.30 47.68 28.10
C ARG A 352 -3.74 47.40 28.47
N ARG A 353 -4.29 48.15 29.43
CA ARG A 353 -5.70 48.01 29.84
C ARG A 353 -6.66 48.24 28.67
N ARG A 354 -6.45 49.30 27.88
CA ARG A 354 -7.31 49.61 26.71
C ARG A 354 -7.18 48.55 25.60
N ILE A 355 -5.98 48.03 25.38
CA ILE A 355 -5.73 46.95 24.43
C ILE A 355 -6.47 45.68 24.88
N GLU A 356 -6.38 45.32 26.16
CA GLU A 356 -7.08 44.16 26.70
C GLU A 356 -8.60 44.30 26.65
N GLU A 357 -9.14 45.52 26.83
CA GLU A 357 -10.57 45.80 26.67
C GLU A 357 -11.04 45.50 25.23
N GLU A 358 -10.29 45.97 24.22
CA GLU A 358 -10.60 45.67 22.82
C GLU A 358 -10.38 44.19 22.47
N LEU A 359 -9.35 43.54 23.01
CA LEU A 359 -9.12 42.11 22.79
C LEU A 359 -10.26 41.26 23.37
N ARG A 360 -10.78 41.61 24.55
CA ARG A 360 -11.95 40.93 25.14
C ARG A 360 -13.22 41.13 24.31
N ALA A 361 -13.32 42.23 23.55
CA ALA A 361 -14.48 42.51 22.72
C ALA A 361 -14.57 41.66 21.44
N LEU A 362 -13.48 40.96 21.05
CA LEU A 362 -13.43 40.15 19.83
C LEU A 362 -14.19 38.81 19.93
N SER A 363 -14.57 38.37 21.14
CA SER A 363 -15.47 37.24 21.42
C SER A 363 -15.29 35.99 20.52
N PHE A 364 -14.04 35.55 20.30
CA PHE A 364 -13.76 34.31 19.58
C PHE A 364 -14.30 33.10 20.34
N LYS A 365 -14.89 32.14 19.62
CA LYS A 365 -15.47 30.93 20.20
C LYS A 365 -14.45 29.80 20.26
N GLU A 366 -13.53 29.77 19.30
CA GLU A 366 -12.52 28.72 19.16
C GLU A 366 -11.10 29.25 19.30
N VAL A 367 -10.18 28.36 19.70
CA VAL A 367 -8.75 28.70 19.89
C VAL A 367 -8.09 29.05 18.56
N GLU A 368 -8.47 28.38 17.46
CA GLU A 368 -7.89 28.61 16.15
C GLU A 368 -8.31 29.97 15.56
N GLU A 369 -9.53 30.44 15.82
CA GLU A 369 -9.96 31.80 15.47
C GLU A 369 -9.04 32.86 16.11
N ALA A 370 -8.78 32.71 17.41
CA ALA A 370 -7.88 33.61 18.14
C ALA A 370 -6.45 33.57 17.60
N ARG A 371 -5.97 32.38 17.20
CA ARG A 371 -4.64 32.18 16.62
C ARG A 371 -4.50 32.83 15.24
N GLN A 372 -5.50 32.69 14.37
CA GLN A 372 -5.50 33.32 13.05
C GLN A 372 -5.57 34.85 13.16
N PHE A 373 -6.38 35.36 14.09
CA PHE A 373 -6.39 36.78 14.43
C PHE A 373 -5.01 37.27 14.91
N GLU A 374 -4.36 36.57 15.85
CA GLU A 374 -3.03 36.93 16.36
C GLU A 374 -1.99 36.97 15.24
N LEU A 375 -1.97 35.95 14.37
CA LEU A 375 -1.06 35.87 13.24
C LEU A 375 -1.21 37.08 12.30
N ALA A 376 -2.44 37.36 11.90
CA ALA A 376 -2.77 38.48 11.02
C ALA A 376 -2.49 39.83 11.68
N LEU A 377 -2.80 39.99 12.97
CA LEU A 377 -2.52 41.19 13.75
C LEU A 377 -1.01 41.45 13.83
N ARG A 378 -0.21 40.42 14.09
CA ARG A 378 1.24 40.52 14.15
C ARG A 378 1.84 40.98 12.82
N GLU A 379 1.34 40.47 11.71
CA GLU A 379 1.79 40.91 10.38
C GLU A 379 1.45 42.38 10.12
N HIS A 380 0.21 42.78 10.38
CA HIS A 380 -0.26 44.15 10.17
C HIS A 380 0.41 45.18 11.11
N VAL A 381 0.59 44.85 12.38
CA VAL A 381 1.24 45.77 13.33
C VAL A 381 2.73 45.90 13.03
N ARG A 382 3.39 44.82 12.58
CA ARG A 382 4.80 44.86 12.17
C ARG A 382 5.02 45.89 11.06
N THR A 383 4.18 45.91 10.02
CA THR A 383 4.32 46.89 8.93
C THR A 383 4.11 48.32 9.43
N LEU A 384 3.13 48.55 10.30
CA LEU A 384 2.84 49.87 10.85
C LEU A 384 3.93 50.40 11.81
N VAL A 385 4.50 49.54 12.64
CA VAL A 385 5.55 49.92 13.60
C VAL A 385 6.89 50.16 12.90
N VAL A 386 7.23 49.37 11.86
CA VAL A 386 8.43 49.59 11.04
C VAL A 386 8.37 50.93 10.31
N ILE A 387 7.21 51.32 9.78
CA ILE A 387 7.00 52.63 9.13
C ILE A 387 7.14 53.80 10.13
N ALA A 388 6.79 53.59 11.41
CA ALA A 388 6.94 54.61 12.45
C ALA A 388 8.37 54.75 13.00
N GLY A 389 9.27 53.81 12.68
CA GLY A 389 10.66 53.76 13.14
C GLY A 389 11.68 54.47 12.24
N GLU A 390 11.29 54.92 11.04
CA GLU A 390 12.14 55.77 10.21
C GLU A 390 12.00 57.25 10.60
N PRO A 391 13.05 57.91 11.10
CA PRO A 391 13.07 59.36 11.13
C PRO A 391 13.08 59.86 9.68
N SER A 392 12.17 60.80 9.38
CA SER A 392 12.24 61.67 8.20
C SER A 392 13.68 62.19 8.03
N ALA A 393 14.42 61.56 7.12
CA ALA A 393 15.65 62.12 6.57
C ALA A 393 15.23 62.96 5.38
N ALA A 394 15.17 64.27 5.60
CA ALA A 394 15.07 65.26 4.55
C ALA A 394 16.17 65.03 3.50
N ILE A 395 15.77 64.80 2.25
CA ILE A 395 16.10 65.65 1.08
C ILE A 395 14.85 65.77 0.23
#